data_AF-A0A3B4DHK6-F1
#
_entry.id   AF-A0A3B4DHK6-F1
#
_cell.length_a   1.000
_cell.length_b   1.000
_cell.length_c   1.000
_cell.angle_alpha   90.00
_cell.angle_beta   90.00
_cell.angle_gamma   90.00
#
_symmetry.space_group_name_H-M   'P 1'
#
loop_
_entity.id
_entity.type
_entity.pdbx_description
1 polymer ?
#
loop_
_entity_poly.entity_id
_entity_poly.type
_entity_poly.pdbx_seq_one_letter_code
_entity_poly.pdbx_strand_id
1 'polypeptide(L)'
;MESITAFLALLTCLSAATSDTYSICKLDDIYGTQNTITVEALAEGCWSSFSTENKEEVHIINLQYTQPADGHVIMSIATEVPAILIFTSTVSPNIYVHIKQKAPNLILYVTNGTHLTLYPGATQTAPALKGSELLDWAVKMFGGVTSFTTLQDVVNLTVTKNTVPEMPSVCRLRLEYPKQKTFFKVGSKNIAVKSCFFDSSLDELHIINIPDNVSIGTVTVDVDPSKVKLVLRGPIGTTWKIKAKDAVLLSNNPVDINNMRAGPIRNISDDAREIKQQAFTYYNVTFFTSYTEIHVNSPEIKVSIALREHPAVTDSPPMKSTTQSSGMYMELFNSSGYASSMAPGTQVQSKWKIYAKISSHVHGSLNMRIEVQECSVHAKGLQTVEWRMPFKHEPCSPNDCSNSARFSFSFDVFDDLPSNSWDLECRVVRCFTHKSLCTPPVLVRTDVQVTQTYRPPNNLCLEFGLPSVLGIAFGGFLIGVLLIGTLWFIKIRTGYPAALGIGSTGTLLSGCPCFLAKRRPVPTNPSPSENSSANGSMGSTQSTPTSSMA
;
A
#
# COMPACT_ATOMS: atom_id res chain seq x y z
N MET A 1 28.03 8.13 72.88
CA MET A 1 27.85 6.86 72.14
C MET A 1 26.59 6.85 71.29
N GLU A 2 25.48 7.44 71.75
CA GLU A 2 24.20 7.45 71.02
C GLU A 2 24.16 8.31 69.74
N SER A 3 25.02 9.34 69.63
CA SER A 3 25.07 10.20 68.44
C SER A 3 25.77 9.52 67.24
N ILE A 4 26.65 8.56 67.49
CA ILE A 4 27.42 7.85 66.44
C ILE A 4 26.57 6.72 65.83
N THR A 5 25.73 6.07 66.63
CA THR A 5 24.79 5.05 66.15
C THR A 5 23.68 5.65 65.28
N ALA A 6 23.22 6.87 65.55
CA ALA A 6 22.25 7.56 64.70
C ALA A 6 22.84 7.95 63.33
N PHE A 7 24.12 8.35 63.28
CA PHE A 7 24.81 8.68 62.02
C PHE A 7 25.09 7.44 61.17
N LEU A 8 25.45 6.31 61.79
CA LEU A 8 25.62 5.04 61.08
C LEU A 8 24.30 4.49 60.55
N ALA A 9 23.19 4.63 61.29
CA ALA A 9 21.85 4.25 60.82
C ALA A 9 21.40 5.12 59.63
N LEU A 10 21.71 6.43 59.63
CA LEU A 10 21.43 7.31 58.51
C LEU A 10 22.29 6.99 57.28
N LEU A 11 23.56 6.63 57.46
CA LEU A 11 24.43 6.22 56.35
C LEU A 11 24.06 4.85 55.77
N THR A 12 23.46 3.94 56.55
CA THR A 12 22.95 2.66 56.03
C THR A 12 21.60 2.77 55.31
N CYS A 13 20.90 3.90 55.43
CA CYS A 13 19.69 4.20 54.64
C CYS A 13 19.99 4.94 53.32
N LEU A 14 21.25 5.30 53.05
CA LEU A 14 21.67 6.02 51.85
C LEU A 14 22.45 5.15 50.85
N SER A 15 22.59 3.84 51.10
CA SER A 15 23.29 2.90 50.21
C SER A 15 22.37 1.90 49.47
N ALA A 16 21.05 2.16 49.45
CA ALA A 16 20.09 1.44 48.60
C ALA A 16 19.42 2.39 47.58
N ALA A 17 20.25 3.12 46.83
CA ALA A 17 19.87 3.67 45.54
C ALA A 17 20.90 3.23 44.49
N THR A 18 21.27 1.95 44.51
CA THR A 18 21.80 1.33 43.31
C THR A 18 20.66 1.35 42.30
N SER A 19 20.82 2.15 41.25
CA SER A 19 19.87 2.32 40.16
C SER A 19 19.25 0.97 39.78
N ASP A 20 17.92 0.89 39.82
CA ASP A 20 17.17 -0.19 39.20
C ASP A 20 17.48 -0.20 37.70
N THR A 21 18.55 -0.89 37.31
CA THR A 21 18.92 -1.21 35.93
C THR A 21 17.95 -2.22 35.29
N TYR A 22 16.86 -2.56 35.98
CA TYR A 22 15.75 -3.44 35.57
C TYR A 22 14.44 -2.70 35.26
N SER A 23 14.49 -1.39 35.04
CA SER A 23 13.29 -0.56 35.05
C SER A 23 12.34 -0.78 33.84
N ILE A 24 12.90 -1.20 32.69
CA ILE A 24 12.14 -1.64 31.51
C ILE A 24 12.38 -3.14 31.22
N CYS A 25 13.64 -3.51 30.99
CA CYS A 25 14.11 -4.86 30.62
C CYS A 25 15.65 -4.88 30.67
N LYS A 26 16.25 -6.08 30.59
CA LYS A 26 17.70 -6.20 30.38
C LYS A 26 18.03 -5.88 28.92
N LEU A 27 18.76 -4.78 28.71
CA LEU A 27 19.25 -4.36 27.40
C LEU A 27 20.45 -5.21 26.99
N ASP A 28 20.37 -5.85 25.83
CA ASP A 28 21.46 -6.63 25.25
C ASP A 28 21.89 -6.02 23.89
N ASP A 29 23.14 -6.28 23.49
CA ASP A 29 23.66 -5.86 22.18
C ASP A 29 22.96 -6.63 21.05
N ILE A 30 22.68 -5.96 19.92
CA ILE A 30 21.89 -6.55 18.80
C ILE A 30 22.74 -7.46 17.89
N TYR A 31 23.72 -8.20 18.45
CA TYR A 31 24.59 -9.05 17.64
C TYR A 31 23.99 -10.46 17.43
N GLY A 32 23.60 -10.76 16.19
CA GLY A 32 23.89 -12.08 15.61
C GLY A 32 22.75 -13.06 15.32
N THR A 33 21.52 -12.94 15.82
CA THR A 33 20.50 -13.98 15.52
C THR A 33 19.01 -13.57 15.52
N GLN A 34 18.64 -12.33 15.82
CA GLN A 34 17.23 -11.88 15.75
C GLN A 34 17.11 -10.41 15.33
N ASN A 35 17.63 -10.06 14.14
CA ASN A 35 17.71 -8.67 13.68
C ASN A 35 16.35 -8.14 13.19
N THR A 36 15.36 -8.09 14.07
CA THR A 36 14.11 -7.34 13.87
C THR A 36 14.41 -5.84 13.75
N ILE A 37 15.47 -5.32 14.36
CA ILE A 37 15.84 -3.88 14.29
C ILE A 37 17.29 -3.72 13.84
N THR A 38 17.52 -2.83 12.87
CA THR A 38 18.84 -2.44 12.40
C THR A 38 18.98 -0.92 12.41
N VAL A 39 20.17 -0.42 12.76
CA VAL A 39 20.49 1.01 12.77
C VAL A 39 21.69 1.26 11.89
N GLU A 40 21.60 2.27 11.03
CA GLU A 40 22.64 2.70 10.12
C GLU A 40 22.88 4.19 10.28
N ALA A 41 24.13 4.57 10.55
CA ALA A 41 24.52 5.96 10.66
C ALA A 41 24.97 6.52 9.31
N LEU A 42 24.55 7.74 9.02
CA LEU A 42 25.11 8.52 7.93
C LEU A 42 26.51 8.97 8.34
N ALA A 43 27.50 8.69 7.49
CA ALA A 43 28.89 8.98 7.79
C ALA A 43 29.62 9.53 6.57
N GLU A 44 30.77 10.16 6.81
CA GLU A 44 31.59 10.72 5.75
C GLU A 44 32.29 9.61 4.96
N GLY A 45 32.18 9.67 3.64
CA GLY A 45 32.75 8.68 2.74
C GLY A 45 32.72 9.09 1.27
N CYS A 46 33.39 8.28 0.45
CA CYS A 46 33.28 8.31 -1.00
C CYS A 46 33.78 6.99 -1.61
N TRP A 47 33.51 6.78 -2.90
CA TRP A 47 34.16 5.75 -3.70
C TRP A 47 34.42 6.22 -5.13
N SER A 48 35.37 5.59 -5.79
CA SER A 48 35.73 5.87 -7.18
C SER A 48 36.27 4.63 -7.90
N SER A 49 36.27 4.64 -9.22
CA SER A 49 36.82 3.56 -10.07
C SER A 49 38.35 3.52 -10.09
N PHE A 50 39.02 4.29 -9.23
CA PHE A 50 40.46 4.38 -9.20
C PHE A 50 41.10 3.05 -8.77
N SER A 51 42.20 2.71 -9.44
CA SER A 51 43.17 1.69 -9.03
C SER A 51 44.56 2.15 -9.46
N THR A 52 45.60 1.67 -8.77
CA THR A 52 46.99 2.00 -9.13
C THR A 52 47.38 1.36 -10.46
N GLU A 53 48.53 1.74 -11.02
CA GLU A 53 49.10 1.07 -12.21
C GLU A 53 49.27 -0.44 -12.00
N ASN A 54 49.53 -0.87 -10.76
CA ASN A 54 49.64 -2.26 -10.35
C ASN A 54 48.28 -2.94 -10.06
N LYS A 55 47.17 -2.26 -10.36
CA LYS A 55 45.79 -2.70 -10.10
C LYS A 55 45.47 -2.90 -8.61
N GLU A 56 46.14 -2.15 -7.73
CA GLU A 56 45.82 -2.14 -6.31
C GLU A 56 44.71 -1.13 -6.03
N GLU A 57 43.74 -1.51 -5.20
CA GLU A 57 42.70 -0.62 -4.72
C GLU A 57 43.18 0.15 -3.48
N VAL A 58 42.96 1.46 -3.44
CA VAL A 58 43.39 2.34 -2.33
C VAL A 58 42.19 2.69 -1.46
N HIS A 59 42.15 2.16 -0.24
CA HIS A 59 41.04 2.37 0.69
C HIS A 59 41.49 3.09 1.97
N ILE A 60 40.87 4.23 2.26
CA ILE A 60 41.00 4.92 3.55
C ILE A 60 39.86 4.46 4.46
N ILE A 61 40.21 3.96 5.64
CA ILE A 61 39.28 3.42 6.63
C ILE A 61 39.39 4.27 7.90
N ASN A 62 38.36 5.06 8.14
CA ASN A 62 38.21 5.90 9.33
C ASN A 62 37.43 5.14 10.40
N LEU A 63 38.12 4.71 11.45
CA LEU A 63 37.58 3.92 12.54
C LEU A 63 37.01 4.82 13.64
N GLN A 64 35.80 4.51 14.07
CA GLN A 64 35.14 5.14 15.21
C GLN A 64 34.69 4.06 16.18
N TYR A 65 35.25 4.08 17.39
CA TYR A 65 34.89 3.12 18.43
C TYR A 65 34.23 3.83 19.60
N THR A 66 33.09 3.30 20.01
CA THR A 66 32.51 3.59 21.32
C THR A 66 33.45 2.99 22.37
N GLN A 67 33.78 3.73 23.44
CA GLN A 67 34.83 3.33 24.40
C GLN A 67 34.64 1.86 24.86
N PRO A 68 35.58 0.95 24.58
CA PRO A 68 35.46 -0.45 24.97
C PRO A 68 35.75 -0.61 26.46
N ALA A 69 34.96 -1.44 27.15
CA ALA A 69 35.14 -1.73 28.57
C ALA A 69 36.54 -2.32 28.89
N ASP A 70 37.11 -3.08 27.96
CA ASP A 70 38.39 -3.79 28.13
C ASP A 70 39.61 -2.96 27.68
N GLY A 71 39.41 -1.71 27.25
CA GLY A 71 40.48 -0.79 26.81
C GLY A 71 41.20 -1.16 25.50
N HIS A 72 40.83 -2.28 24.88
CA HIS A 72 41.37 -2.72 23.59
C HIS A 72 40.28 -3.28 22.67
N VAL A 73 40.55 -3.24 21.36
CA VAL A 73 39.64 -3.76 20.33
C VAL A 73 40.37 -4.79 19.50
N ILE A 74 39.71 -5.91 19.22
CA ILE A 74 40.20 -6.91 18.27
C ILE A 74 39.35 -6.82 17.00
N MET A 75 39.99 -6.58 15.86
CA MET A 75 39.36 -6.61 14.55
C MET A 75 40.06 -7.61 13.63
N SER A 76 39.29 -8.20 12.73
CA SER A 76 39.82 -9.10 11.70
C SER A 76 39.66 -8.49 10.31
N ILE A 77 40.68 -8.63 9.47
CA ILE A 77 40.66 -8.14 8.09
C ILE A 77 40.83 -9.31 7.12
N ALA A 78 40.06 -9.30 6.05
CA ALA A 78 40.23 -10.16 4.89
C ALA A 78 40.21 -9.32 3.60
N THR A 79 41.05 -9.66 2.63
CA THR A 79 41.11 -8.99 1.32
C THR A 79 41.13 -10.03 0.21
N GLU A 80 40.26 -9.87 -0.79
CA GLU A 80 40.19 -10.75 -1.97
C GLU A 80 40.87 -10.13 -3.19
N VAL A 81 41.22 -8.84 -3.13
CA VAL A 81 41.87 -8.05 -4.19
C VAL A 81 43.14 -7.38 -3.67
N PRO A 82 44.15 -7.13 -4.53
CA PRO A 82 45.32 -6.33 -4.16
C PRO A 82 44.87 -4.96 -3.64
N ALA A 83 45.32 -4.57 -2.45
CA ALA A 83 44.80 -3.40 -1.77
C ALA A 83 45.85 -2.68 -0.93
N ILE A 84 45.76 -1.36 -0.92
CA ILE A 84 46.44 -0.46 0.00
C ILE A 84 45.38 0.04 0.99
N LEU A 85 45.47 -0.40 2.25
CA LEU A 85 44.54 0.04 3.31
C LEU A 85 45.22 1.09 4.18
N ILE A 86 44.58 2.24 4.36
CA ILE A 86 45.05 3.35 5.18
C ILE A 86 44.10 3.49 6.36
N PHE A 87 44.58 3.16 7.56
CA PHE A 87 43.80 3.24 8.79
C PHE A 87 44.02 4.57 9.51
N THR A 88 42.91 5.19 9.87
CA THR A 88 42.88 6.33 10.79
C THR A 88 41.79 6.11 11.83
N SER A 89 41.99 6.64 13.02
CA SER A 89 40.99 6.60 14.09
C SER A 89 40.86 7.98 14.72
N THR A 90 39.63 8.35 15.06
CA THR A 90 39.34 9.60 15.78
C THR A 90 39.47 9.43 17.29
N VAL A 91 39.46 8.19 17.77
CA VAL A 91 39.54 7.77 19.17
C VAL A 91 40.77 6.88 19.36
N SER A 92 41.32 6.80 20.58
CA SER A 92 42.59 6.11 20.85
C SER A 92 42.47 4.81 21.65
N PRO A 93 41.58 3.85 21.34
CA PRO A 93 41.74 2.50 21.89
C PRO A 93 42.94 1.82 21.24
N ASN A 94 43.56 0.88 21.95
CA ASN A 94 44.55 0.00 21.35
C ASN A 94 43.82 -0.99 20.43
N ILE A 95 44.04 -0.88 19.12
CA ILE A 95 43.39 -1.72 18.12
C ILE A 95 44.35 -2.84 17.71
N TYR A 96 43.92 -4.08 17.88
CA TYR A 96 44.63 -5.28 17.47
C TYR A 96 43.98 -5.86 16.23
N VAL A 97 44.77 -6.02 15.18
CA VAL A 97 44.28 -6.42 13.86
C VAL A 97 44.81 -7.80 13.51
N HIS A 98 43.91 -8.75 13.32
CA HIS A 98 44.20 -10.08 12.83
C HIS A 98 43.91 -10.19 11.32
N ILE A 99 44.91 -10.53 10.51
CA ILE A 99 44.69 -10.77 9.08
C ILE A 99 44.20 -12.21 8.88
N LYS A 100 42.93 -12.39 8.51
CA LYS A 100 42.34 -13.70 8.19
C LYS A 100 42.72 -14.19 6.80
N GLN A 101 42.72 -13.31 5.81
CA GLN A 101 43.02 -13.64 4.42
C GLN A 101 43.72 -12.47 3.73
N LYS A 102 44.82 -12.78 3.04
CA LYS A 102 45.68 -11.78 2.41
C LYS A 102 45.70 -11.99 0.90
N ALA A 103 45.22 -10.99 0.15
CA ALA A 103 45.47 -10.90 -1.28
C ALA A 103 46.97 -10.65 -1.58
N PRO A 104 47.47 -11.01 -2.78
CA PRO A 104 48.80 -10.60 -3.20
C PRO A 104 48.92 -9.07 -3.11
N ASN A 105 50.02 -8.58 -2.53
CA ASN A 105 50.34 -7.15 -2.38
C ASN A 105 49.41 -6.33 -1.45
N LEU A 106 48.91 -6.92 -0.37
CA LEU A 106 48.29 -6.12 0.71
C LEU A 106 49.33 -5.23 1.41
N ILE A 107 49.14 -3.90 1.31
CA ILE A 107 49.94 -2.89 2.01
C ILE A 107 49.06 -2.16 3.03
N LEU A 108 49.60 -1.92 4.23
CA LEU A 108 48.86 -1.32 5.34
C LEU A 108 49.57 -0.06 5.84
N TYR A 109 48.85 1.05 5.86
CA TYR A 109 49.27 2.33 6.44
C TYR A 109 48.46 2.63 7.69
N VAL A 110 49.09 3.27 8.68
CA VAL A 110 48.43 3.77 9.89
C VAL A 110 48.84 5.23 10.09
N THR A 111 47.86 6.11 10.28
CA THR A 111 48.11 7.53 10.56
C THR A 111 48.77 7.74 11.92
N ASN A 112 49.73 8.66 12.00
CA ASN A 112 50.33 9.07 13.27
C ASN A 112 49.24 9.55 14.24
N GLY A 113 49.11 8.89 15.39
CA GLY A 113 48.03 9.12 16.37
C GLY A 113 46.98 8.00 16.44
N THR A 114 47.01 7.05 15.51
CA THR A 114 46.20 5.82 15.59
C THR A 114 47.03 4.69 16.19
N HIS A 115 46.59 4.13 17.32
CA HIS A 115 47.25 3.01 17.98
C HIS A 115 46.74 1.68 17.44
N LEU A 116 47.36 1.20 16.35
CA LEU A 116 46.98 -0.04 15.68
C LEU A 116 48.17 -1.00 15.60
N THR A 117 48.01 -2.20 16.14
CA THR A 117 49.01 -3.27 16.15
C THR A 117 48.54 -4.44 15.29
N LEU A 118 49.41 -4.94 14.41
CA LEU A 118 49.11 -6.00 13.46
C LEU A 118 49.68 -7.36 13.85
N TYR A 119 48.88 -8.40 13.67
CA TYR A 119 49.26 -9.78 13.92
C TYR A 119 48.78 -10.72 12.79
N PRO A 120 49.68 -11.36 12.03
CA PRO A 120 51.09 -11.04 11.83
C PRO A 120 51.29 -9.86 10.86
N GLY A 121 52.41 -9.14 10.96
CA GLY A 121 52.82 -8.17 9.93
C GLY A 121 53.39 -6.88 10.47
N ALA A 122 53.67 -5.94 9.57
CA ALA A 122 54.11 -4.59 9.87
C ALA A 122 53.26 -3.57 9.13
N THR A 123 53.17 -2.36 9.69
CA THR A 123 52.50 -1.20 9.09
C THR A 123 53.50 -0.20 8.57
N GLN A 124 53.08 0.59 7.60
CA GLN A 124 53.74 1.82 7.20
C GLN A 124 53.07 3.00 7.91
N THR A 125 53.81 4.10 8.08
CA THR A 125 53.30 5.31 8.71
C THR A 125 52.69 6.24 7.68
N ALA A 126 51.48 6.74 7.95
CA ALA A 126 50.87 7.84 7.24
C ALA A 126 50.88 9.11 8.13
N PRO A 127 50.80 10.31 7.52
CA PRO A 127 50.69 11.57 8.27
C PRO A 127 49.50 11.57 9.25
N ALA A 128 49.60 12.38 10.30
CA ALA A 128 48.54 12.60 11.29
C ALA A 128 47.38 13.48 10.74
N LEU A 129 46.96 13.23 9.51
CA LEU A 129 45.91 13.97 8.82
C LEU A 129 44.57 13.23 8.97
N LYS A 130 43.46 13.96 8.84
CA LYS A 130 42.09 13.41 8.94
C LYS A 130 41.21 13.94 7.81
N GLY A 131 40.11 13.25 7.53
CA GLY A 131 39.09 13.70 6.57
C GLY A 131 39.68 14.04 5.21
N SER A 132 39.36 15.23 4.70
CA SER A 132 39.81 15.71 3.38
C SER A 132 41.33 15.81 3.25
N GLU A 133 42.04 16.20 4.29
CA GLU A 133 43.51 16.33 4.23
C GLU A 133 44.20 14.98 4.04
N LEU A 134 43.67 13.93 4.69
CA LEU A 134 44.16 12.56 4.50
C LEU A 134 43.83 12.04 3.10
N LEU A 135 42.64 12.38 2.59
CA LEU A 135 42.25 12.06 1.22
C LEU A 135 43.20 12.71 0.20
N ASP A 136 43.47 14.01 0.34
CA ASP A 136 44.35 14.76 -0.54
C ASP A 136 45.79 14.22 -0.52
N TRP A 137 46.28 13.84 0.67
CA TRP A 137 47.58 13.19 0.81
C TRP A 137 47.62 11.85 0.06
N ALA A 138 46.59 11.00 0.21
CA ALA A 138 46.53 9.71 -0.45
C ALA A 138 46.44 9.87 -1.99
N VAL A 139 45.67 10.84 -2.47
CA VAL A 139 45.61 11.18 -3.90
C VAL A 139 46.99 11.61 -4.40
N LYS A 140 47.72 12.44 -3.65
CA LYS A 140 49.07 12.88 -4.01
C LYS A 140 50.09 11.73 -4.01
N MET A 141 49.95 10.77 -3.09
CA MET A 141 50.90 9.66 -2.93
C MET A 141 50.65 8.52 -3.92
N PHE A 142 49.39 8.17 -4.18
CA PHE A 142 49.01 7.00 -4.96
C PHE A 142 48.39 7.32 -6.32
N GLY A 143 48.12 8.60 -6.61
CA GLY A 143 47.44 9.07 -7.83
C GLY A 143 45.92 9.14 -7.70
N GLY A 144 45.34 8.53 -6.66
CA GLY A 144 43.90 8.51 -6.42
C GLY A 144 43.50 7.61 -5.25
N VAL A 145 42.19 7.53 -4.98
CA VAL A 145 41.61 6.75 -3.89
C VAL A 145 40.37 6.01 -4.36
N THR A 146 40.35 4.69 -4.18
CA THR A 146 39.22 3.81 -4.52
C THR A 146 38.06 4.02 -3.56
N SER A 147 38.32 4.19 -2.26
CA SER A 147 37.26 4.58 -1.31
C SER A 147 37.75 5.25 -0.05
N PHE A 148 36.93 6.14 0.50
CA PHE A 148 37.00 6.58 1.89
C PHE A 148 35.77 6.06 2.62
N THR A 149 35.94 5.37 3.74
CA THR A 149 34.82 4.82 4.51
C THR A 149 35.01 5.04 6.00
N THR A 150 34.01 5.63 6.64
CA THR A 150 33.91 5.71 8.10
C THR A 150 33.13 4.51 8.62
N LEU A 151 33.70 3.78 9.58
CA LEU A 151 33.11 2.56 10.16
C LEU A 151 33.04 2.65 11.68
N GLN A 152 31.87 2.29 12.23
CA GLN A 152 31.62 2.29 13.67
C GLN A 152 31.68 0.86 14.26
N ASP A 153 32.36 0.72 15.40
CA ASP A 153 32.44 -0.50 16.21
C ASP A 153 32.75 -1.78 15.40
N VAL A 154 33.63 -1.66 14.41
CA VAL A 154 33.95 -2.76 13.47
C VAL A 154 34.79 -3.85 14.14
N VAL A 155 34.43 -5.10 13.85
CA VAL A 155 35.08 -6.32 14.35
C VAL A 155 35.58 -7.20 13.21
N ASN A 156 34.88 -7.19 12.07
CA ASN A 156 35.30 -7.90 10.86
C ASN A 156 35.18 -6.96 9.67
N LEU A 157 36.22 -6.90 8.85
CA LEU A 157 36.24 -6.14 7.61
C LEU A 157 36.74 -7.04 6.48
N THR A 158 35.91 -7.26 5.47
CA THR A 158 36.33 -7.95 4.25
C THR A 158 36.21 -7.00 3.07
N VAL A 159 37.30 -6.87 2.30
CA VAL A 159 37.35 -6.12 1.05
C VAL A 159 37.26 -7.12 -0.10
N THR A 160 36.21 -7.00 -0.91
CA THR A 160 35.97 -7.84 -2.08
C THR A 160 36.10 -7.02 -3.35
N LYS A 161 36.21 -7.69 -4.50
CA LYS A 161 36.21 -6.99 -5.79
C LYS A 161 34.92 -6.20 -5.97
N ASN A 162 35.05 -4.96 -6.41
CA ASN A 162 33.88 -4.16 -6.77
C ASN A 162 33.27 -4.65 -8.10
N THR A 163 31.95 -4.89 -8.08
CA THR A 163 31.17 -5.35 -9.24
C THR A 163 30.18 -4.29 -9.73
N VAL A 164 30.16 -3.09 -9.13
CA VAL A 164 29.24 -2.01 -9.49
C VAL A 164 29.66 -1.35 -10.81
N PRO A 165 28.80 -1.29 -11.84
CA PRO A 165 29.17 -0.79 -13.18
C PRO A 165 29.41 0.72 -13.25
N GLU A 166 28.71 1.52 -12.43
CA GLU A 166 28.77 2.98 -12.46
C GLU A 166 29.46 3.51 -11.20
N MET A 167 30.74 3.87 -11.33
CA MET A 167 31.50 4.52 -10.26
C MET A 167 32.01 5.88 -10.72
N PRO A 168 32.02 6.88 -9.81
CA PRO A 168 32.67 8.15 -10.09
C PRO A 168 34.15 7.94 -10.44
N SER A 169 34.70 8.78 -11.31
CA SER A 169 36.14 8.76 -11.60
C SER A 169 37.00 9.29 -10.45
N VAL A 170 36.41 10.07 -9.53
CA VAL A 170 37.11 10.73 -8.43
C VAL A 170 36.33 10.56 -7.13
N CYS A 171 37.03 10.21 -6.06
CA CYS A 171 36.49 10.11 -4.70
C CYS A 171 36.36 11.54 -4.13
N ARG A 172 35.14 12.01 -3.89
CA ARG A 172 34.87 13.28 -3.21
C ARG A 172 34.04 13.03 -1.98
N LEU A 173 34.53 13.43 -0.80
CA LEU A 173 33.85 13.20 0.48
C LEU A 173 32.43 13.75 0.45
N ARG A 174 31.49 12.91 0.86
CA ARG A 174 30.07 13.19 1.01
C ARG A 174 29.54 12.39 2.18
N LEU A 175 28.33 12.73 2.61
CA LEU A 175 27.59 11.92 3.56
C LEU A 175 26.93 10.74 2.84
N GLU A 176 27.20 9.53 3.29
CA GLU A 176 26.66 8.30 2.72
C GLU A 176 26.48 7.21 3.79
N TYR A 177 25.67 6.21 3.48
CA TYR A 177 25.51 5.03 4.34
C TYR A 177 26.59 4.01 3.97
N PRO A 178 27.49 3.60 4.90
CA PRO A 178 28.61 2.72 4.57
C PRO A 178 28.22 1.39 3.90
N LYS A 179 27.03 0.85 4.25
CA LYS A 179 26.51 -0.39 3.66
C LYS A 179 26.17 -0.30 2.17
N GLN A 180 26.10 0.90 1.59
CA GLN A 180 25.95 1.07 0.14
C GLN A 180 27.17 0.56 -0.64
N LYS A 181 28.35 0.51 0.00
CA LYS A 181 29.56 -0.07 -0.58
C LYS A 181 29.51 -1.60 -0.49
N THR A 182 28.92 -2.23 -1.50
CA THR A 182 28.78 -3.69 -1.58
C THR A 182 30.11 -4.46 -1.56
N PHE A 183 31.22 -3.79 -1.90
CA PHE A 183 32.58 -4.34 -1.85
C PHE A 183 33.21 -4.36 -0.44
N PHE A 184 32.55 -3.76 0.55
CA PHE A 184 32.89 -3.92 1.97
C PHE A 184 31.87 -4.81 2.66
N LYS A 185 32.31 -5.97 3.17
CA LYS A 185 31.54 -6.76 4.12
C LYS A 185 32.01 -6.41 5.52
N VAL A 186 31.17 -5.72 6.27
CA VAL A 186 31.50 -5.20 7.60
C VAL A 186 30.68 -5.94 8.64
N GLY A 187 31.35 -6.53 9.63
CA GLY A 187 30.75 -6.99 10.87
C GLY A 187 31.05 -6.01 11.99
N SER A 188 30.01 -5.42 12.58
CA SER A 188 30.12 -4.49 13.71
C SER A 188 29.40 -5.04 14.94
N LYS A 189 29.92 -4.71 16.13
CA LYS A 189 29.27 -5.05 17.41
C LYS A 189 28.07 -4.15 17.71
N ASN A 190 28.03 -2.94 17.13
CA ASN A 190 26.98 -1.93 17.34
C ASN A 190 26.69 -1.68 18.84
N ILE A 191 27.75 -1.47 19.63
CA ILE A 191 27.64 -1.30 21.10
C ILE A 191 26.79 -0.08 21.46
N ALA A 192 26.76 0.92 20.57
CA ALA A 192 25.93 2.09 20.67
C ALA A 192 24.42 1.81 20.52
N VAL A 193 24.00 0.57 20.20
CA VAL A 193 22.59 0.22 20.04
C VAL A 193 22.28 -1.01 20.88
N LYS A 194 21.38 -0.83 21.85
CA LYS A 194 20.95 -1.92 22.73
C LYS A 194 19.45 -2.11 22.63
N SER A 195 19.01 -3.35 22.67
CA SER A 195 17.58 -3.66 22.62
C SER A 195 17.24 -4.80 23.56
N CYS A 196 15.96 -4.86 23.90
CA CYS A 196 15.33 -6.06 24.43
C CYS A 196 14.05 -6.35 23.66
N PHE A 197 13.70 -7.63 23.59
CA PHE A 197 12.55 -8.11 22.84
C PHE A 197 11.67 -8.99 23.72
N PHE A 198 10.36 -8.90 23.50
CA PHE A 198 9.38 -9.77 24.12
C PHE A 198 8.64 -10.53 23.02
N ASP A 199 8.50 -11.85 23.17
CA ASP A 199 7.66 -12.66 22.28
C ASP A 199 6.19 -12.34 22.56
N SER A 200 5.57 -11.54 21.69
CA SER A 200 4.13 -11.34 21.71
C SER A 200 3.58 -11.26 20.28
N SER A 201 2.55 -12.06 20.01
CA SER A 201 1.84 -12.16 18.74
C SER A 201 0.66 -11.18 18.61
N LEU A 202 0.42 -10.34 19.62
CA LEU A 202 -0.72 -9.43 19.67
C LEU A 202 -0.22 -7.99 19.74
N ASP A 203 -0.55 -7.18 18.73
CA ASP A 203 -0.24 -5.75 18.61
C ASP A 203 1.24 -5.34 18.76
N GLU A 204 1.98 -5.31 17.63
CA GLU A 204 3.39 -4.92 17.59
C GLU A 204 3.60 -3.46 18.05
N LEU A 205 4.20 -3.29 19.24
CA LEU A 205 4.59 -2.00 19.79
C LEU A 205 6.11 -1.93 19.93
N HIS A 206 6.75 -1.06 19.16
CA HIS A 206 8.19 -0.80 19.27
C HIS A 206 8.44 0.57 19.89
N ILE A 207 9.33 0.60 20.89
CA ILE A 207 9.78 1.82 21.55
C ILE A 207 11.22 2.09 21.10
N ILE A 208 11.43 3.25 20.45
CA ILE A 208 12.75 3.75 20.06
C ILE A 208 13.07 4.96 20.95
N ASN A 209 14.10 4.82 21.76
CA ASN A 209 14.64 5.86 22.61
C ASN A 209 16.04 6.29 22.11
N ILE A 210 16.22 7.59 21.90
CA ILE A 210 17.53 8.22 21.75
C ILE A 210 17.68 9.16 22.96
N PRO A 211 18.65 8.92 23.87
CA PRO A 211 18.81 9.74 25.08
C PRO A 211 19.27 11.18 24.80
N ASP A 212 19.00 12.10 25.72
CA ASP A 212 19.23 13.55 25.51
C ASP A 212 20.71 13.96 25.37
N ASN A 213 21.64 13.09 25.79
CA ASN A 213 23.07 13.30 25.64
C ASN A 213 23.59 12.97 24.23
N VAL A 214 22.74 12.44 23.34
CA VAL A 214 23.10 12.06 21.97
C VAL A 214 22.85 13.23 21.01
N SER A 215 23.83 13.51 20.15
CA SER A 215 23.67 14.51 19.09
C SER A 215 23.12 13.87 17.81
N ILE A 216 21.82 14.05 17.56
CA ILE A 216 21.13 13.55 16.36
C ILE A 216 20.21 14.62 15.76
N GLY A 217 20.26 14.77 14.44
CA GLY A 217 19.41 15.72 13.73
C GLY A 217 18.16 15.06 13.15
N THR A 218 18.35 14.07 12.28
CA THR A 218 17.26 13.38 11.57
C THR A 218 17.29 11.89 11.82
N VAL A 219 16.12 11.29 12.02
CA VAL A 219 15.98 9.84 12.18
C VAL A 219 14.97 9.32 11.17
N THR A 220 15.41 8.53 10.20
CA THR A 220 14.50 7.85 9.27
C THR A 220 14.13 6.48 9.84
N VAL A 221 12.84 6.21 10.02
CA VAL A 221 12.32 4.91 10.47
C VAL A 221 11.63 4.22 9.30
N ASP A 222 12.14 3.07 8.90
CA ASP A 222 11.66 2.24 7.80
C ASP A 222 11.03 0.97 8.39
N VAL A 223 9.76 0.71 8.07
CA VAL A 223 9.00 -0.42 8.63
C VAL A 223 8.41 -1.25 7.50
N ASP A 224 8.72 -2.54 7.48
CA ASP A 224 8.31 -3.49 6.44
C ASP A 224 7.43 -4.62 7.02
N PRO A 225 6.25 -4.94 6.43
CA PRO A 225 5.15 -4.08 6.03
C PRO A 225 3.91 -4.44 6.89
N SER A 226 3.91 -4.07 8.16
CA SER A 226 2.78 -4.29 9.08
C SER A 226 2.25 -2.98 9.67
N LYS A 227 1.02 -3.06 10.18
CA LYS A 227 0.44 -2.09 11.11
C LYS A 227 1.28 -2.07 12.38
N VAL A 228 1.99 -0.98 12.63
CA VAL A 228 2.92 -0.89 13.76
C VAL A 228 2.52 0.23 14.73
N LYS A 229 2.67 -0.01 16.03
CA LYS A 229 2.60 1.04 17.05
C LYS A 229 4.03 1.46 17.38
N LEU A 230 4.34 2.75 17.30
CA LEU A 230 5.69 3.28 17.54
C LEU A 230 5.70 4.39 18.58
N VAL A 231 6.57 4.24 19.58
CA VAL A 231 6.96 5.33 20.48
C VAL A 231 8.33 5.83 20.04
N LEU A 232 8.42 7.10 19.70
CA LEU A 232 9.60 7.75 19.14
C LEU A 232 10.05 8.87 20.07
N ARG A 233 11.02 8.57 20.94
CA ARG A 233 11.57 9.50 21.91
C ARG A 233 12.99 9.86 21.51
N GLY A 234 13.29 11.15 21.39
CA GLY A 234 14.63 11.65 21.06
C GLY A 234 14.92 13.01 21.66
N PRO A 235 16.17 13.50 21.58
CA PRO A 235 16.56 14.83 22.04
C PRO A 235 15.76 15.94 21.38
N ILE A 236 15.65 17.08 22.06
CA ILE A 236 14.99 18.26 21.50
C ILE A 236 15.67 18.67 20.19
N GLY A 237 14.88 18.85 19.13
CA GLY A 237 15.35 19.24 17.80
C GLY A 237 15.52 18.07 16.83
N THR A 238 15.39 16.83 17.31
CA THR A 238 15.34 15.63 16.46
C THR A 238 14.12 15.71 15.54
N THR A 239 14.28 15.38 14.26
CA THR A 239 13.15 15.21 13.32
C THR A 239 13.03 13.76 12.89
N TRP A 240 11.85 13.17 13.09
CA TRP A 240 11.57 11.79 12.70
C TRP A 240 11.00 11.75 11.29
N LYS A 241 11.50 10.90 10.40
CA LYS A 241 10.97 10.65 9.05
C LYS A 241 10.45 9.23 8.98
N ILE A 242 9.15 9.03 8.80
CA ILE A 242 8.54 7.70 8.88
C ILE A 242 8.17 7.20 7.49
N LYS A 243 8.68 6.00 7.18
CA LYS A 243 8.34 5.21 6.00
C LYS A 243 7.63 3.95 6.49
N ALA A 244 6.30 4.02 6.58
CA ALA A 244 5.46 2.90 7.00
C ALA A 244 4.13 2.94 6.25
N LYS A 245 3.51 1.78 6.01
CA LYS A 245 2.19 1.66 5.35
C LYS A 245 1.05 2.06 6.28
N ASP A 246 1.08 1.54 7.51
CA ASP A 246 0.11 1.80 8.57
C ASP A 246 0.89 1.90 9.90
N ALA A 247 0.87 3.08 10.53
CA ALA A 247 1.59 3.30 11.77
C ALA A 247 0.82 4.22 12.72
N VAL A 248 0.78 3.82 14.01
CA VAL A 248 0.25 4.63 15.10
C VAL A 248 1.40 5.17 15.92
N LEU A 249 1.57 6.49 15.94
CA LEU A 249 2.77 7.13 16.48
C LEU A 249 2.49 7.87 17.79
N LEU A 250 3.49 7.84 18.68
CA LEU A 250 3.64 8.71 19.83
C LEU A 250 5.06 9.27 19.80
N SER A 251 5.22 10.60 19.76
CA SER A 251 6.53 11.24 19.73
C SER A 251 6.61 12.53 20.53
N ASN A 252 7.78 12.80 21.10
CA ASN A 252 8.12 14.07 21.74
C ASN A 252 8.66 15.13 20.79
N ASN A 253 8.89 14.78 19.54
CA ASN A 253 9.48 15.65 18.53
C ASN A 253 8.62 15.67 17.25
N PRO A 254 8.89 16.60 16.33
CA PRO A 254 8.21 16.64 15.03
C PRO A 254 8.42 15.35 14.24
N VAL A 255 7.35 14.92 13.56
CA VAL A 255 7.36 13.71 12.74
C VAL A 255 6.93 14.05 11.31
N ASP A 256 7.78 13.74 10.35
CA ASP A 256 7.51 13.84 8.92
C ASP A 256 7.00 12.49 8.39
N ILE A 257 5.76 12.46 7.91
CA ILE A 257 5.12 11.28 7.31
C ILE A 257 4.60 11.66 5.92
N ASN A 258 5.03 10.97 4.87
CA ASN A 258 4.57 11.22 3.49
C ASN A 258 4.60 12.71 3.09
N ASN A 259 5.69 13.41 3.42
CA ASN A 259 5.90 14.86 3.21
C ASN A 259 4.99 15.79 4.02
N MET A 260 4.31 15.29 5.07
CA MET A 260 3.58 16.10 6.05
C MET A 260 4.33 16.16 7.36
N ARG A 261 4.50 17.36 7.92
CA ARG A 261 5.11 17.56 9.23
C ARG A 261 4.05 17.64 10.34
N ALA A 262 4.03 16.62 11.18
CA ALA A 262 3.35 16.61 12.46
C ALA A 262 4.16 17.40 13.49
N GLY A 263 3.49 18.22 14.31
CA GLY A 263 4.10 18.75 15.53
C GLY A 263 4.37 17.65 16.57
N PRO A 264 5.11 17.96 17.64
CA PRO A 264 5.30 17.01 18.74
C PRO A 264 3.94 16.63 19.33
N ILE A 265 3.74 15.33 19.58
CA ILE A 265 2.46 14.79 20.02
C ILE A 265 2.30 15.02 21.53
N ARG A 266 3.34 14.69 22.29
CA ARG A 266 3.32 14.75 23.75
C ARG A 266 4.73 14.94 24.27
N ASN A 267 4.90 15.65 25.38
CA ASN A 267 6.21 15.67 26.02
C ASN A 267 6.50 14.29 26.64
N ILE A 268 7.61 13.67 26.25
CA ILE A 268 8.06 12.36 26.76
C ILE A 268 9.43 12.57 27.41
N SER A 269 9.55 12.13 28.66
CA SER A 269 10.78 12.21 29.47
C SER A 269 11.90 11.31 28.91
N ASP A 270 13.13 11.54 29.37
CA ASP A 270 14.27 10.62 29.14
C ASP A 270 14.28 9.42 30.10
N ASP A 271 13.46 9.45 31.16
CA ASP A 271 13.40 8.31 32.08
C ASP A 271 12.67 7.12 31.43
N ALA A 272 13.38 6.00 31.33
CA ALA A 272 12.91 4.76 30.75
C ALA A 272 11.56 4.28 31.38
N ARG A 273 11.38 4.40 32.71
CA ARG A 273 10.12 4.01 33.37
C ARG A 273 8.96 4.88 32.94
N GLU A 274 9.20 6.18 32.82
CA GLU A 274 8.19 7.12 32.38
C GLU A 274 7.81 6.88 30.91
N ILE A 275 8.78 6.61 30.03
CA ILE A 275 8.53 6.23 28.63
C ILE A 275 7.61 5.02 28.57
N LYS A 276 7.92 3.97 29.35
CA LYS A 276 7.10 2.75 29.42
C LYS A 276 5.68 3.04 29.92
N GLN A 277 5.53 3.78 31.01
CA GLN A 277 4.22 4.10 31.57
C GLN A 277 3.37 4.93 30.60
N GLN A 278 3.98 5.91 29.91
CA GLN A 278 3.29 6.71 28.91
C GLN A 278 2.89 5.89 27.68
N ALA A 279 3.75 4.99 27.21
CA ALA A 279 3.44 4.09 26.11
C ALA A 279 2.22 3.20 26.44
N PHE A 280 2.23 2.56 27.61
CA PHE A 280 1.13 1.69 28.05
C PHE A 280 -0.18 2.44 28.20
N THR A 281 -0.13 3.64 28.78
CA THR A 281 -1.32 4.49 28.95
C THR A 281 -1.87 4.94 27.61
N TYR A 282 -1.02 5.35 26.67
CA TYR A 282 -1.45 5.89 25.37
C TYR A 282 -2.05 4.81 24.46
N TYR A 283 -1.42 3.64 24.38
CA TYR A 283 -1.87 2.55 23.52
C TYR A 283 -2.86 1.60 24.19
N ASN A 284 -3.13 1.77 25.48
CA ASN A 284 -3.91 0.85 26.31
C ASN A 284 -3.40 -0.60 26.20
N VAL A 285 -2.10 -0.77 26.39
CA VAL A 285 -1.40 -2.07 26.34
C VAL A 285 -0.62 -2.33 27.62
N THR A 286 -0.32 -3.59 27.89
CA THR A 286 0.44 -4.02 29.08
C THR A 286 1.84 -4.52 28.76
N PHE A 287 2.19 -4.64 27.48
CA PHE A 287 3.49 -5.09 26.99
C PHE A 287 3.88 -4.31 25.72
N PHE A 288 5.16 -4.38 25.38
CA PHE A 288 5.73 -3.89 24.12
C PHE A 288 6.54 -5.02 23.47
N THR A 289 6.70 -4.98 22.16
CA THR A 289 7.45 -5.97 21.38
C THR A 289 8.95 -5.75 21.50
N SER A 290 9.40 -4.49 21.42
CA SER A 290 10.80 -4.15 21.66
C SER A 290 10.97 -2.79 22.32
N TYR A 291 12.01 -2.66 23.12
CA TYR A 291 12.55 -1.38 23.54
C TYR A 291 14.00 -1.29 23.06
N THR A 292 14.32 -0.21 22.34
CA THR A 292 15.62 0.02 21.71
C THR A 292 16.17 1.37 22.14
N GLU A 293 17.41 1.37 22.60
CA GLU A 293 18.15 2.56 23.00
C GLU A 293 19.34 2.80 22.08
N ILE A 294 19.44 4.01 21.52
CA ILE A 294 20.41 4.36 20.47
C ILE A 294 21.31 5.51 20.97
N HIS A 295 22.61 5.24 21.08
CA HIS A 295 23.70 6.15 21.47
C HIS A 295 24.62 6.51 20.30
N VAL A 296 24.06 6.62 19.09
CA VAL A 296 24.81 6.90 17.85
C VAL A 296 24.81 8.39 17.56
N ASN A 297 25.99 9.01 17.59
CA ASN A 297 26.17 10.40 17.17
C ASN A 297 26.32 10.49 15.65
N SER A 298 25.32 11.07 14.97
CA SER A 298 25.33 11.26 13.52
C SER A 298 24.35 12.37 13.13
N PRO A 299 24.56 13.11 12.03
CA PRO A 299 23.55 14.05 11.53
C PRO A 299 22.25 13.33 11.13
N GLU A 300 22.33 12.10 10.65
CA GLU A 300 21.17 11.30 10.27
C GLU A 300 21.40 9.81 10.54
N ILE A 301 20.40 9.14 11.10
CA ILE A 301 20.40 7.67 11.18
C ILE A 301 19.18 7.09 10.47
N LYS A 302 19.33 5.88 9.94
CA LYS A 302 18.23 5.05 9.44
C LYS A 302 18.01 3.89 10.41
N VAL A 303 16.81 3.76 10.93
CA VAL A 303 16.34 2.62 11.72
C VAL A 303 15.42 1.79 10.83
N SER A 304 15.71 0.50 10.65
CA SER A 304 14.83 -0.41 9.90
C SER A 304 14.28 -1.47 10.84
N ILE A 305 12.95 -1.67 10.81
CA ILE A 305 12.22 -2.66 11.60
C ILE A 305 11.63 -3.71 10.64
N ALA A 306 12.05 -4.97 10.79
CA ALA A 306 11.61 -6.12 10.01
C ALA A 306 10.71 -7.04 10.86
N LEU A 307 9.66 -7.61 10.26
CA LEU A 307 8.77 -8.57 10.93
C LEU A 307 9.50 -9.81 11.44
N ARG A 308 9.05 -10.35 12.59
CA ARG A 308 9.34 -11.74 12.94
C ARG A 308 8.48 -12.63 12.05
N GLU A 309 9.12 -13.48 11.24
CA GLU A 309 8.42 -14.60 10.61
C GLU A 309 7.97 -15.56 11.72
N HIS A 310 6.71 -15.44 12.14
CA HIS A 310 6.06 -16.53 12.84
C HIS A 310 5.78 -17.64 11.83
N PRO A 311 6.07 -18.92 12.14
CA PRO A 311 5.71 -20.03 11.27
C PRO A 311 4.21 -19.99 11.05
N ALA A 312 3.80 -19.64 9.83
CA ALA A 312 2.42 -19.50 9.45
C ALA A 312 1.70 -20.84 9.62
N VAL A 313 0.65 -20.85 10.44
CA VAL A 313 -0.41 -21.83 10.27
C VAL A 313 -1.05 -21.52 8.92
N THR A 314 -1.00 -22.53 8.04
CA THR A 314 -1.52 -22.50 6.68
C THR A 314 -2.97 -22.03 6.68
N ASP A 315 -3.21 -20.78 6.33
CA ASP A 315 -4.50 -20.33 5.84
C ASP A 315 -4.33 -19.60 4.50
N SER A 316 -4.81 -20.30 3.47
CA SER A 316 -5.38 -19.84 2.22
C SER A 316 -4.56 -18.92 1.28
N PRO A 317 -4.52 -19.20 -0.03
CA PRO A 317 -3.71 -18.45 -0.99
C PRO A 317 -4.14 -16.98 -1.10
N PRO A 318 -3.18 -16.05 -1.30
CA PRO A 318 -3.44 -14.62 -1.36
C PRO A 318 -4.24 -14.27 -2.62
N MET A 319 -5.43 -13.69 -2.39
CA MET A 319 -6.19 -12.98 -3.41
C MET A 319 -5.37 -11.75 -3.84
N LYS A 320 -5.10 -11.65 -5.16
CA LYS A 320 -4.34 -10.57 -5.78
C LYS A 320 -4.88 -9.20 -5.35
N SER A 321 -4.18 -8.52 -4.45
CA SER A 321 -4.41 -7.11 -4.14
C SER A 321 -3.74 -6.27 -5.22
N THR A 322 -4.56 -5.63 -6.06
CA THR A 322 -4.13 -4.62 -7.02
C THR A 322 -3.38 -3.50 -6.31
N THR A 323 -2.24 -3.12 -6.88
CA THR A 323 -1.28 -2.13 -6.39
C THR A 323 -1.95 -0.79 -6.05
N GLN A 324 -2.21 -0.51 -4.77
CA GLN A 324 -2.59 0.82 -4.27
C GLN A 324 -1.50 1.37 -3.35
N SER A 325 -0.76 2.35 -3.87
CA SER A 325 0.49 2.88 -3.29
C SER A 325 0.30 4.08 -2.35
N SER A 326 -0.89 4.33 -1.79
CA SER A 326 -1.18 5.62 -1.14
C SER A 326 -1.65 5.59 0.34
N GLY A 327 -1.69 4.43 1.00
CA GLY A 327 -2.09 4.35 2.42
C GLY A 327 -3.51 4.88 2.72
N MET A 328 -4.33 5.01 1.68
CA MET A 328 -5.75 5.33 1.71
C MET A 328 -6.50 4.28 0.90
N TYR A 329 -7.72 3.98 1.32
CA TYR A 329 -8.60 3.05 0.65
C TYR A 329 -10.03 3.57 0.69
N MET A 330 -10.83 3.09 -0.25
CA MET A 330 -12.23 3.45 -0.39
C MET A 330 -13.09 2.20 -0.22
N GLU A 331 -14.10 2.31 0.63
CA GLU A 331 -15.11 1.28 0.85
C GLU A 331 -16.49 1.82 0.45
N LEU A 332 -17.33 0.94 -0.09
CA LEU A 332 -18.69 1.27 -0.52
C LEU A 332 -19.71 0.58 0.37
N PHE A 333 -20.87 1.20 0.57
CA PHE A 333 -21.92 0.77 1.50
C PHE A 333 -23.30 0.98 0.87
N ASN A 334 -24.22 0.06 1.18
CA ASN A 334 -25.61 0.08 0.71
C ASN A 334 -26.55 0.93 1.59
N SER A 335 -26.08 1.42 2.74
CA SER A 335 -26.88 2.13 3.74
C SER A 335 -26.10 3.26 4.39
N SER A 336 -26.83 4.26 4.87
CA SER A 336 -26.27 5.42 5.58
C SER A 336 -25.66 5.07 6.95
N GLY A 337 -25.87 3.85 7.44
CA GLY A 337 -25.30 3.36 8.70
C GLY A 337 -23.84 2.90 8.60
N TYR A 338 -23.30 2.73 7.38
CA TYR A 338 -21.92 2.27 7.15
C TYR A 338 -21.54 0.97 7.90
N ALA A 339 -22.51 0.11 8.20
CA ALA A 339 -22.33 -1.10 9.01
C ALA A 339 -21.85 -2.32 8.20
N SER A 340 -22.19 -2.38 6.91
CA SER A 340 -21.88 -3.49 6.02
C SER A 340 -21.22 -3.00 4.72
N SER A 341 -19.90 -3.19 4.62
CA SER A 341 -19.10 -2.86 3.44
C SER A 341 -19.44 -3.80 2.28
N MET A 342 -19.52 -3.27 1.07
CA MET A 342 -19.76 -4.02 -0.17
C MET A 342 -18.42 -4.52 -0.73
N ALA A 343 -18.38 -5.78 -1.18
CA ALA A 343 -17.19 -6.33 -1.79
C ALA A 343 -16.82 -5.57 -3.09
N PRO A 344 -15.53 -5.46 -3.43
CA PRO A 344 -15.11 -4.85 -4.70
C PRO A 344 -15.78 -5.52 -5.89
N GLY A 345 -16.36 -4.74 -6.81
CA GLY A 345 -17.09 -5.28 -7.97
C GLY A 345 -18.50 -5.81 -7.67
N THR A 346 -19.06 -5.54 -6.48
CA THR A 346 -20.48 -5.84 -6.20
C THR A 346 -21.38 -5.10 -7.20
N GLN A 347 -22.42 -5.79 -7.67
CA GLN A 347 -23.45 -5.22 -8.54
C GLN A 347 -24.32 -4.22 -7.78
N VAL A 348 -24.35 -2.98 -8.26
CA VAL A 348 -25.13 -1.89 -7.64
C VAL A 348 -26.18 -1.39 -8.62
N GLN A 349 -27.39 -1.10 -8.10
CA GLN A 349 -28.48 -0.59 -8.93
C GLN A 349 -28.28 0.89 -9.26
N SER A 350 -28.51 1.29 -10.51
CA SER A 350 -28.24 2.67 -10.98
C SER A 350 -29.01 3.74 -10.19
N LYS A 351 -30.24 3.41 -9.76
CA LYS A 351 -31.17 4.34 -9.09
C LYS A 351 -30.99 4.48 -7.59
N TRP A 352 -30.09 3.70 -7.00
CA TRP A 352 -29.94 3.65 -5.56
C TRP A 352 -28.79 4.53 -5.12
N LYS A 353 -29.02 5.26 -4.03
CA LYS A 353 -27.99 6.08 -3.40
C LYS A 353 -26.96 5.15 -2.75
N ILE A 354 -25.71 5.32 -3.14
CA ILE A 354 -24.56 4.56 -2.64
C ILE A 354 -23.81 5.44 -1.67
N TYR A 355 -23.34 4.83 -0.58
CA TYR A 355 -22.55 5.50 0.43
C TYR A 355 -21.09 5.04 0.30
N ALA A 356 -20.15 5.96 0.39
CA ALA A 356 -18.73 5.68 0.31
C ALA A 356 -18.00 6.27 1.52
N LYS A 357 -16.99 5.54 1.98
CA LYS A 357 -16.08 5.97 3.04
C LYS A 357 -14.66 5.85 2.51
N ILE A 358 -13.93 6.98 2.49
CA ILE A 358 -12.49 6.99 2.25
C ILE A 358 -11.81 7.10 3.60
N SER A 359 -10.94 6.14 3.90
CA SER A 359 -10.21 6.07 5.17
C SER A 359 -8.71 6.08 4.91
N SER A 360 -7.94 6.68 5.80
CA SER A 360 -6.48 6.52 5.81
C SER A 360 -6.07 5.46 6.81
N HIS A 361 -5.08 4.64 6.44
CA HIS A 361 -4.49 3.66 7.34
C HIS A 361 -3.67 4.31 8.45
N VAL A 362 -3.18 5.54 8.28
CA VAL A 362 -2.43 6.24 9.35
C VAL A 362 -3.37 6.64 10.48
N HIS A 363 -3.44 5.84 11.54
CA HIS A 363 -4.20 6.14 12.75
C HIS A 363 -3.25 6.74 13.78
N GLY A 364 -3.47 7.97 14.21
CA GLY A 364 -2.65 8.64 15.23
C GLY A 364 -3.21 10.03 15.52
N SER A 365 -2.73 10.71 16.57
CA SER A 365 -3.23 12.03 17.02
C SER A 365 -3.01 13.21 16.05
N LEU A 366 -2.64 12.92 14.81
CA LEU A 366 -2.71 13.88 13.73
C LEU A 366 -4.18 14.12 13.39
N ASN A 367 -4.81 15.12 14.01
CA ASN A 367 -6.18 15.55 13.68
C ASN A 367 -6.22 16.09 12.23
N MET A 368 -6.26 15.18 11.26
CA MET A 368 -6.28 15.47 9.84
C MET A 368 -7.67 15.18 9.30
N ARG A 369 -8.30 16.19 8.71
CA ARG A 369 -9.54 16.00 7.97
C ARG A 369 -9.20 15.48 6.58
N ILE A 370 -9.82 14.38 6.19
CA ILE A 370 -9.83 13.93 4.80
C ILE A 370 -10.91 14.72 4.06
N GLU A 371 -10.55 15.31 2.92
CA GLU A 371 -11.47 16.05 2.07
C GLU A 371 -11.44 15.48 0.66
N VAL A 372 -12.62 15.10 0.16
CA VAL A 372 -12.82 14.60 -1.20
C VAL A 372 -13.09 15.81 -2.09
N GLN A 373 -12.23 16.05 -3.08
CA GLN A 373 -12.33 17.22 -3.95
C GLN A 373 -13.18 16.92 -5.19
N GLU A 374 -12.87 15.82 -5.87
CA GLU A 374 -13.56 15.39 -7.10
C GLU A 374 -13.58 13.87 -7.17
N CYS A 375 -14.62 13.31 -7.78
CA CYS A 375 -14.67 11.90 -8.15
C CYS A 375 -15.05 11.78 -9.63
N SER A 376 -14.42 10.83 -10.32
CA SER A 376 -14.72 10.47 -11.70
C SER A 376 -14.91 8.96 -11.84
N VAL A 377 -15.68 8.55 -12.83
CA VAL A 377 -15.86 7.15 -13.20
C VAL A 377 -15.31 6.90 -14.59
N HIS A 378 -14.59 5.79 -14.74
CA HIS A 378 -13.98 5.37 -15.99
C HIS A 378 -14.59 4.05 -16.44
N ALA A 379 -15.07 3.99 -17.69
CA ALA A 379 -15.58 2.74 -18.24
C ALA A 379 -14.43 1.72 -18.43
N LYS A 380 -14.62 0.48 -17.97
CA LYS A 380 -13.70 -0.62 -18.33
C LYS A 380 -13.98 -1.07 -19.77
N GLY A 381 -13.20 -0.59 -20.75
CA GLY A 381 -13.37 -0.94 -22.17
C GLY A 381 -12.44 -0.21 -23.15
N LEU A 382 -12.64 -0.43 -24.47
CA LEU A 382 -11.79 0.09 -25.56
C LEU A 382 -11.77 1.62 -25.70
N GLN A 383 -12.67 2.33 -25.01
CA GLN A 383 -12.73 3.79 -25.00
C GLN A 383 -12.93 4.25 -23.55
N THR A 384 -11.87 4.79 -22.94
CA THR A 384 -11.88 5.35 -21.58
C THR A 384 -12.64 6.68 -21.60
N VAL A 385 -13.96 6.61 -21.51
CA VAL A 385 -14.78 7.80 -21.31
C VAL A 385 -14.77 8.12 -19.81
N GLU A 386 -14.21 9.27 -19.46
CA GLU A 386 -14.18 9.79 -18.09
C GLU A 386 -15.44 10.63 -17.83
N TRP A 387 -16.16 10.32 -16.76
CA TRP A 387 -17.31 11.10 -16.32
C TRP A 387 -17.10 11.63 -14.90
N ARG A 388 -17.25 12.94 -14.71
CA ARG A 388 -17.24 13.53 -13.37
C ARG A 388 -18.54 13.18 -12.65
N MET A 389 -18.40 12.55 -11.48
CA MET A 389 -19.52 12.08 -10.68
C MET A 389 -19.89 13.14 -9.62
N PRO A 390 -21.14 13.61 -9.56
CA PRO A 390 -21.60 14.43 -8.46
C PRO A 390 -21.73 13.60 -7.19
N PHE A 391 -21.25 14.12 -6.07
CA PHE A 391 -21.35 13.49 -4.75
C PHE A 391 -21.80 14.50 -3.70
N LYS A 392 -22.33 13.99 -2.59
CA LYS A 392 -22.75 14.76 -1.42
C LYS A 392 -21.96 14.31 -0.20
N HIS A 393 -21.37 15.24 0.53
CA HIS A 393 -20.76 14.94 1.83
C HIS A 393 -21.81 14.50 2.84
N GLU A 394 -21.53 13.41 3.56
CA GLU A 394 -22.40 12.90 4.61
C GLU A 394 -21.82 13.30 5.99
N PRO A 395 -22.66 13.79 6.91
CA PRO A 395 -22.20 14.21 8.22
C PRO A 395 -21.67 13.00 9.02
N CYS A 396 -20.61 13.22 9.78
CA CYS A 396 -20.12 12.24 10.73
C CYS A 396 -19.62 12.89 12.02
N SER A 397 -19.77 12.14 13.11
CA SER A 397 -19.29 12.54 14.43
C SER A 397 -17.76 12.73 14.39
N PRO A 398 -17.20 13.75 15.07
CA PRO A 398 -15.76 13.95 15.15
C PRO A 398 -14.99 12.71 15.64
N ASN A 399 -15.62 11.88 16.48
CA ASN A 399 -15.03 10.64 17.00
C ASN A 399 -15.04 9.48 15.97
N ASP A 400 -15.97 9.47 15.01
CA ASP A 400 -16.11 8.41 14.01
C ASP A 400 -15.37 8.69 12.69
N CYS A 401 -14.94 9.94 12.49
CA CYS A 401 -14.39 10.45 11.23
C CYS A 401 -13.06 11.20 11.40
N SER A 402 -12.33 10.95 12.48
CA SER A 402 -11.05 11.62 12.75
C SER A 402 -10.01 11.43 11.62
N ASN A 403 -10.09 10.33 10.87
CA ASN A 403 -9.24 10.01 9.70
C ASN A 403 -10.03 9.42 8.52
N SER A 404 -11.30 9.79 8.36
CA SER A 404 -12.12 9.31 7.24
C SER A 404 -13.09 10.36 6.73
N ALA A 405 -13.40 10.33 5.43
CA ALA A 405 -14.44 11.13 4.80
C ALA A 405 -15.59 10.23 4.36
N ARG A 406 -16.82 10.64 4.69
CA ARG A 406 -18.04 9.98 4.23
C ARG A 406 -18.73 10.83 3.18
N PHE A 407 -19.14 10.21 2.09
CA PHE A 407 -19.92 10.84 1.04
C PHE A 407 -20.89 9.85 0.42
N SER A 408 -21.78 10.35 -0.40
CA SER A 408 -22.76 9.55 -1.12
C SER A 408 -22.93 10.05 -2.55
N PHE A 409 -23.31 9.14 -3.44
CA PHE A 409 -23.53 9.43 -4.84
C PHE A 409 -24.60 8.51 -5.40
N SER A 410 -25.11 8.80 -6.59
CA SER A 410 -26.03 7.93 -7.33
C SER A 410 -25.61 7.87 -8.79
N PHE A 411 -26.03 6.78 -9.46
CA PHE A 411 -25.79 6.60 -10.88
C PHE A 411 -27.01 7.05 -11.74
N ASP A 412 -27.91 7.88 -11.19
CA ASP A 412 -29.14 8.33 -11.83
C ASP A 412 -28.92 9.05 -13.18
N VAL A 413 -27.73 9.62 -13.38
CA VAL A 413 -27.34 10.37 -14.58
C VAL A 413 -26.90 9.42 -15.72
N PHE A 414 -26.82 8.10 -15.46
CA PHE A 414 -26.18 7.12 -16.35
C PHE A 414 -27.13 6.12 -17.00
N ASP A 415 -28.44 6.41 -17.04
CA ASP A 415 -29.45 5.56 -17.69
C ASP A 415 -29.17 5.32 -19.21
N ASP A 416 -28.24 6.07 -19.82
CA ASP A 416 -27.87 6.01 -21.25
C ASP A 416 -26.46 5.41 -21.57
N LEU A 417 -25.72 4.87 -20.60
CA LEU A 417 -24.32 4.44 -20.84
C LEU A 417 -24.17 2.95 -21.23
N PRO A 418 -23.18 2.61 -22.10
CA PRO A 418 -23.04 1.28 -22.71
C PRO A 418 -22.25 0.25 -21.89
N SER A 419 -21.72 0.61 -20.71
CA SER A 419 -20.86 -0.28 -19.89
C SER A 419 -21.49 -0.61 -18.54
N ASN A 420 -21.38 -1.87 -18.14
CA ASN A 420 -21.88 -2.39 -16.86
C ASN A 420 -20.77 -2.40 -15.79
N SER A 421 -19.55 -1.95 -16.13
CA SER A 421 -18.36 -2.01 -15.28
C SER A 421 -17.58 -0.70 -15.33
N TRP A 422 -17.34 -0.13 -14.14
CA TRP A 422 -16.79 1.20 -13.94
C TRP A 422 -15.70 1.20 -12.87
N ASP A 423 -14.64 1.97 -13.09
CA ASP A 423 -13.67 2.33 -12.06
C ASP A 423 -14.04 3.68 -11.45
N LEU A 424 -14.41 3.70 -10.18
CA LEU A 424 -14.61 4.93 -9.43
C LEU A 424 -13.26 5.41 -8.89
N GLU A 425 -12.86 6.60 -9.30
CA GLU A 425 -11.65 7.27 -8.88
C GLU A 425 -12.01 8.58 -8.16
N CYS A 426 -11.43 8.83 -6.99
CA CYS A 426 -11.60 10.08 -6.26
C CYS A 426 -10.26 10.74 -5.97
N ARG A 427 -10.20 12.05 -6.16
CA ARG A 427 -9.10 12.92 -5.75
C ARG A 427 -9.34 13.41 -4.33
N VAL A 428 -8.39 13.13 -3.46
CA VAL A 428 -8.51 13.32 -2.03
C VAL A 428 -7.33 14.12 -1.50
N VAL A 429 -7.58 15.06 -0.59
CA VAL A 429 -6.55 15.80 0.14
C VAL A 429 -6.67 15.55 1.64
N ARG A 430 -5.56 15.59 2.36
CA ARG A 430 -5.52 15.61 3.83
C ARG A 430 -5.19 17.01 4.31
N CYS A 431 -6.05 17.58 5.13
CA CYS A 431 -5.88 18.93 5.67
C CYS A 431 -5.79 18.88 7.20
N PHE A 432 -4.93 19.71 7.78
CA PHE A 432 -4.89 19.85 9.24
C PHE A 432 -6.14 20.58 9.74
N THR A 433 -6.78 20.06 10.80
CA THR A 433 -7.98 20.68 11.39
C THR A 433 -7.77 22.13 11.88
N HIS A 434 -6.54 22.49 12.27
CA HIS A 434 -6.20 23.82 12.79
C HIS A 434 -5.33 24.70 11.87
N LYS A 435 -4.92 24.19 10.69
CA LYS A 435 -4.12 24.95 9.71
C LYS A 435 -4.64 24.64 8.31
N SER A 436 -4.82 25.65 7.46
CA SER A 436 -5.24 25.52 6.05
C SER A 436 -4.17 24.87 5.14
N LEU A 437 -3.29 24.05 5.71
CA LEU A 437 -2.25 23.33 4.98
C LEU A 437 -2.79 21.94 4.63
N CYS A 438 -2.92 21.69 3.33
CA CYS A 438 -3.39 20.43 2.77
C CYS A 438 -2.29 19.74 1.97
N THR A 439 -2.32 18.41 1.89
CA THR A 439 -1.40 17.64 1.04
C THR A 439 -1.67 17.88 -0.44
N PRO A 440 -0.69 17.59 -1.31
CA PRO A 440 -0.96 17.31 -2.70
C PRO A 440 -2.09 16.27 -2.84
N PRO A 441 -2.96 16.38 -3.86
CA PRO A 441 -4.07 15.46 -4.02
C PRO A 441 -3.59 14.05 -4.37
N VAL A 442 -4.23 13.06 -3.74
CA VAL A 442 -3.99 11.63 -3.95
C VAL A 442 -5.20 11.01 -4.62
N LEU A 443 -4.96 10.11 -5.58
CA LEU A 443 -6.01 9.35 -6.26
C LEU A 443 -6.30 8.05 -5.51
N VAL A 444 -7.58 7.79 -5.24
CA VAL A 444 -8.08 6.57 -4.61
C VAL A 444 -9.08 5.92 -5.56
N ARG A 445 -8.91 4.62 -5.84
CA ARG A 445 -9.72 3.90 -6.85
C ARG A 445 -10.50 2.73 -6.24
N THR A 446 -11.67 2.41 -6.77
CA THR A 446 -12.38 1.15 -6.49
C THR A 446 -13.22 0.71 -7.68
N ASP A 447 -13.40 -0.60 -7.81
CA ASP A 447 -14.19 -1.21 -8.87
C ASP A 447 -15.68 -1.23 -8.50
N VAL A 448 -16.56 -0.85 -9.44
CA VAL A 448 -18.01 -0.89 -9.29
C VAL A 448 -18.66 -1.54 -10.51
N GLN A 449 -19.52 -2.54 -10.27
CA GLN A 449 -20.39 -3.08 -11.32
C GLN A 449 -21.78 -2.47 -11.18
N VAL A 450 -22.36 -1.97 -12.26
CA VAL A 450 -23.68 -1.36 -12.25
C VAL A 450 -24.65 -2.27 -13.00
N THR A 451 -25.72 -2.66 -12.32
CA THR A 451 -26.82 -3.40 -12.94
C THR A 451 -27.90 -2.41 -13.35
N GLN A 452 -28.05 -2.22 -14.66
CA GLN A 452 -29.11 -1.39 -15.20
C GLN A 452 -30.45 -2.03 -14.87
N THR A 453 -31.33 -1.31 -14.18
CA THR A 453 -32.70 -1.79 -13.97
C THR A 453 -33.39 -1.85 -15.32
N TYR A 454 -33.52 -3.05 -15.89
CA TYR A 454 -34.39 -3.30 -17.02
C TYR A 454 -35.81 -2.93 -16.58
N ARG A 455 -36.26 -1.74 -16.98
CA ARG A 455 -37.68 -1.43 -17.00
C ARG A 455 -38.22 -2.32 -18.12
N PRO A 456 -39.14 -3.27 -17.88
CA PRO A 456 -39.94 -3.76 -19.00
C PRO A 456 -40.52 -2.50 -19.66
N PRO A 457 -40.47 -2.36 -20.99
CA PRO A 457 -40.98 -1.15 -21.62
C PRO A 457 -42.38 -0.95 -21.07
N ASN A 458 -42.58 0.17 -20.34
CA ASN A 458 -43.91 0.60 -19.97
C ASN A 458 -44.71 0.46 -21.25
N ASN A 459 -45.79 -0.34 -21.22
CA ASN A 459 -46.68 -0.57 -22.34
C ASN A 459 -46.73 0.70 -23.16
N LEU A 460 -46.14 0.63 -24.35
CA LEU A 460 -46.17 1.70 -25.32
C LEU A 460 -47.64 1.81 -25.70
N CYS A 461 -48.42 2.54 -24.91
CA CYS A 461 -49.62 3.18 -25.42
C CYS A 461 -49.08 4.09 -26.51
N LEU A 462 -49.05 3.56 -27.75
CA LEU A 462 -48.95 4.34 -28.96
C LEU A 462 -50.07 5.36 -28.89
N GLU A 463 -49.75 6.52 -28.35
CA GLU A 463 -50.63 7.66 -28.37
C GLU A 463 -50.64 8.15 -29.81
N PHE A 464 -51.48 7.50 -30.63
CA PHE A 464 -51.80 8.01 -31.95
C PHE A 464 -52.45 9.38 -31.73
N GLY A 465 -51.66 10.45 -31.89
CA GLY A 465 -52.22 11.79 -31.90
C GLY A 465 -53.39 11.84 -32.88
N LEU A 466 -54.42 12.63 -32.57
CA LEU A 466 -55.58 12.90 -33.44
C LEU A 466 -55.25 12.97 -34.95
N PRO A 467 -54.16 13.62 -35.41
CA PRO A 467 -53.80 13.63 -36.84
C PRO A 467 -53.43 12.25 -37.41
N SER A 468 -52.79 11.37 -36.63
CA SER A 468 -52.41 10.02 -37.08
C SER A 468 -53.62 9.09 -37.21
N VAL A 469 -54.58 9.18 -36.28
CA VAL A 469 -55.85 8.44 -36.39
C VAL A 469 -56.66 8.92 -37.58
N LEU A 470 -56.71 10.23 -37.80
CA LEU A 470 -57.39 10.82 -38.96
C LEU A 470 -56.72 10.40 -40.28
N GLY A 471 -55.38 10.34 -40.30
CA GLY A 471 -54.61 9.87 -41.46
C GLY A 471 -54.86 8.41 -41.79
N ILE A 472 -54.91 7.53 -40.78
CA ILE A 472 -55.21 6.09 -40.98
C ILE A 472 -56.66 5.90 -41.45
N ALA A 473 -57.63 6.60 -40.85
CA ALA A 473 -59.03 6.51 -41.25
C ALA A 473 -59.25 7.03 -42.69
N PHE A 474 -58.61 8.15 -43.05
CA PHE A 474 -58.66 8.70 -44.40
C PHE A 474 -57.97 7.77 -45.43
N GLY A 475 -56.83 7.18 -45.07
CA GLY A 475 -56.14 6.18 -45.90
C GLY A 475 -57.02 4.96 -46.16
N GLY A 476 -57.68 4.43 -45.13
CA GLY A 476 -58.64 3.33 -45.27
C GLY A 476 -59.83 3.67 -46.16
N PHE A 477 -60.39 4.88 -46.03
CA PHE A 477 -61.47 5.37 -46.88
C PHE A 477 -61.06 5.46 -48.36
N LEU A 478 -59.89 6.03 -48.66
CA LEU A 478 -59.38 6.11 -50.04
C LEU A 478 -59.14 4.74 -50.66
N ILE A 479 -58.59 3.79 -49.89
CA ILE A 479 -58.41 2.41 -50.33
C ILE A 479 -59.78 1.78 -50.62
N GLY A 480 -60.78 2.00 -49.76
CA GLY A 480 -62.15 1.52 -49.96
C GLY A 480 -62.78 2.05 -51.25
N VAL A 481 -62.67 3.36 -51.51
CA VAL A 481 -63.19 3.98 -52.75
C VAL A 481 -62.47 3.43 -53.98
N LEU A 482 -61.16 3.23 -53.93
CA LEU A 482 -60.38 2.65 -55.03
C LEU A 482 -60.73 1.18 -55.28
N LEU A 483 -60.98 0.39 -54.22
CA LEU A 483 -61.39 -1.01 -54.35
C LEU A 483 -62.81 -1.15 -54.90
N ILE A 484 -63.75 -0.30 -54.44
CA ILE A 484 -65.09 -0.22 -55.03
C ILE A 484 -65.00 0.19 -56.50
N GLY A 485 -64.18 1.20 -56.82
CA GLY A 485 -63.96 1.68 -58.18
C GLY A 485 -63.39 0.60 -59.10
N THR A 486 -62.39 -0.15 -58.63
CA THR A 486 -61.80 -1.26 -59.39
C THR A 486 -62.75 -2.45 -59.53
N LEU A 487 -63.50 -2.81 -58.49
CA LEU A 487 -64.55 -3.83 -58.58
C LEU A 487 -65.66 -3.43 -59.56
N TRP A 488 -66.06 -2.16 -59.57
CA TRP A 488 -67.05 -1.64 -60.52
C TRP A 488 -66.49 -1.58 -61.95
N PHE A 489 -65.23 -1.19 -62.11
CA PHE A 489 -64.53 -1.20 -63.40
C PHE A 489 -64.40 -2.62 -63.97
N ILE A 490 -64.04 -3.60 -63.13
CA ILE A 490 -64.00 -5.01 -63.50
C ILE A 490 -65.42 -5.48 -63.86
N LYS A 491 -66.44 -5.15 -63.06
CA LYS A 491 -67.84 -5.49 -63.36
C LYS A 491 -68.30 -4.96 -64.73
N ILE A 492 -67.87 -3.77 -65.14
CA ILE A 492 -68.21 -3.19 -66.45
C ILE A 492 -67.40 -3.83 -67.59
N ARG A 493 -66.15 -4.23 -67.34
CA ARG A 493 -65.24 -4.77 -68.37
C ARG A 493 -65.32 -6.29 -68.54
N THR A 494 -65.71 -7.05 -67.51
CA THR A 494 -65.82 -8.51 -67.53
C THR A 494 -67.26 -9.00 -67.33
N GLY A 495 -68.22 -8.11 -67.08
CA GLY A 495 -69.65 -8.43 -67.07
C GLY A 495 -70.27 -8.29 -68.45
N TYR A 496 -70.37 -9.38 -69.20
CA TYR A 496 -71.36 -9.50 -70.27
C TYR A 496 -72.77 -9.50 -69.66
N PRO A 497 -73.79 -8.95 -70.35
CA PRO A 497 -75.11 -8.70 -69.77
C PRO A 497 -75.84 -10.02 -69.54
N ALA A 498 -75.95 -10.46 -68.28
CA ALA A 498 -76.84 -11.56 -67.93
C ALA A 498 -78.25 -10.98 -67.66
N ALA A 499 -78.90 -10.56 -68.74
CA ALA A 499 -80.35 -10.47 -68.79
C ALA A 499 -80.82 -11.29 -69.99
N LEU A 500 -81.72 -12.22 -69.69
CA LEU A 500 -82.59 -12.98 -70.60
C LEU A 500 -81.95 -14.28 -71.17
N GLY A 501 -82.54 -15.47 -70.98
CA GLY A 501 -83.92 -15.68 -70.58
C GLY A 501 -84.29 -17.10 -70.23
N ILE A 502 -85.41 -17.11 -69.52
CA ILE A 502 -86.38 -18.17 -69.32
C ILE A 502 -86.52 -19.06 -70.58
N GLY A 503 -86.36 -20.37 -70.36
CA GLY A 503 -87.09 -21.46 -71.03
C GLY A 503 -87.02 -21.57 -72.54
N SER A 504 -86.46 -22.68 -73.05
CA SER A 504 -87.27 -23.74 -73.69
C SER A 504 -86.43 -24.81 -74.38
N THR A 505 -86.91 -26.05 -74.19
CA THR A 505 -86.89 -27.21 -75.11
C THR A 505 -85.60 -28.00 -75.39
N GLY A 506 -85.72 -29.31 -75.15
CA GLY A 506 -85.36 -30.37 -76.11
C GLY A 506 -83.94 -30.93 -75.98
N THR A 507 -83.72 -31.99 -75.20
CA THR A 507 -83.69 -33.41 -75.66
C THR A 507 -82.63 -33.77 -76.72
N LEU A 508 -81.74 -34.66 -76.27
CA LEU A 508 -81.19 -35.84 -76.97
C LEU A 508 -80.08 -35.69 -78.03
N LEU A 509 -78.94 -36.27 -77.62
CA LEU A 509 -78.08 -37.22 -78.34
C LEU A 509 -77.05 -36.74 -79.38
N SER A 510 -75.88 -37.39 -79.25
CA SER A 510 -74.96 -37.80 -80.30
C SER A 510 -73.77 -36.88 -80.64
N GLY A 511 -72.57 -37.28 -80.19
CA GLY A 511 -71.32 -37.00 -80.91
C GLY A 511 -70.06 -36.77 -80.07
N CYS A 512 -69.39 -37.84 -79.64
CA CYS A 512 -67.95 -37.87 -79.28
C CYS A 512 -67.05 -37.48 -80.48
N PRO A 513 -65.71 -37.23 -80.37
CA PRO A 513 -64.73 -37.79 -79.40
C PRO A 513 -63.81 -36.74 -78.70
N CYS A 514 -63.25 -36.95 -77.48
CA CYS A 514 -62.09 -37.79 -77.06
C CYS A 514 -60.81 -37.50 -77.88
N PHE A 515 -59.62 -37.21 -77.34
CA PHE A 515 -58.84 -37.83 -76.24
C PHE A 515 -57.99 -36.77 -75.49
N LEU A 516 -57.67 -36.77 -74.18
CA LEU A 516 -57.34 -37.76 -73.11
C LEU A 516 -55.85 -37.73 -72.73
N ALA A 517 -55.55 -37.24 -71.53
CA ALA A 517 -54.70 -37.88 -70.52
C ALA A 517 -54.81 -37.07 -69.20
N LYS A 518 -54.77 -37.58 -67.97
CA LYS A 518 -55.15 -38.84 -67.29
C LYS A 518 -54.96 -38.52 -65.79
N ARG A 519 -55.96 -38.76 -64.95
CA ARG A 519 -55.89 -38.54 -63.49
C ARG A 519 -54.94 -39.52 -62.79
N ARG A 520 -54.46 -39.16 -61.59
CA ARG A 520 -54.31 -40.10 -60.46
C ARG A 520 -55.30 -39.71 -59.35
N PRO A 521 -56.01 -40.67 -58.73
CA PRO A 521 -57.06 -40.39 -57.75
C PRO A 521 -56.57 -40.36 -56.30
N VAL A 522 -57.33 -39.64 -55.50
CA VAL A 522 -57.29 -39.45 -54.04
C VAL A 522 -57.81 -40.70 -53.31
N PRO A 523 -57.28 -41.05 -52.13
CA PRO A 523 -58.03 -41.78 -51.11
C PRO A 523 -58.87 -40.82 -50.25
N THR A 524 -60.16 -41.06 -50.33
CA THR A 524 -61.28 -40.57 -49.53
C THR A 524 -61.25 -41.10 -48.09
N ASN A 525 -61.41 -40.24 -47.07
CA ASN A 525 -62.70 -40.18 -46.35
C ASN A 525 -62.79 -38.97 -45.38
N PRO A 526 -64.00 -38.50 -45.08
CA PRO A 526 -64.28 -37.18 -44.49
C PRO A 526 -64.87 -37.24 -43.06
N SER A 527 -64.75 -36.11 -42.34
CA SER A 527 -65.72 -35.46 -41.40
C SER A 527 -66.33 -36.31 -40.23
N PRO A 528 -67.09 -35.75 -39.24
CA PRO A 528 -67.64 -34.40 -39.15
C PRO A 528 -67.67 -33.74 -37.74
N SER A 529 -68.11 -32.47 -37.72
CA SER A 529 -69.11 -31.83 -36.81
C SER A 529 -69.18 -32.26 -35.33
N GLU A 530 -69.57 -31.47 -34.34
CA GLU A 530 -70.17 -30.14 -34.16
C GLU A 530 -70.34 -30.01 -32.64
N ASN A 531 -70.64 -28.78 -32.19
CA ASN A 531 -71.46 -28.48 -31.02
C ASN A 531 -70.80 -28.42 -29.63
N SER A 532 -70.64 -27.18 -29.18
CA SER A 532 -71.32 -26.56 -28.04
C SER A 532 -71.45 -27.28 -26.70
N SER A 533 -71.20 -26.45 -25.68
CA SER A 533 -71.96 -26.30 -24.42
C SER A 533 -71.33 -26.86 -23.13
N ALA A 534 -71.39 -25.98 -22.11
CA ALA A 534 -71.42 -26.16 -20.65
C ALA A 534 -71.08 -27.56 -20.08
N ASN A 535 -70.30 -27.71 -19.01
CA ASN A 535 -70.60 -27.15 -17.68
C ASN A 535 -69.43 -27.47 -16.72
N GLY A 536 -69.37 -26.77 -15.58
CA GLY A 536 -68.44 -27.09 -14.48
C GLY A 536 -68.88 -28.25 -13.60
N SER A 537 -67.92 -28.88 -12.91
CA SER A 537 -68.06 -29.69 -11.69
C SER A 537 -66.63 -29.97 -11.17
N MET A 538 -66.18 -29.43 -10.02
CA MET A 538 -66.38 -29.88 -8.63
C MET A 538 -65.81 -31.28 -8.31
N GLY A 539 -64.96 -31.32 -7.27
CA GLY A 539 -64.43 -32.53 -6.59
C GLY A 539 -62.93 -32.41 -6.31
N SER A 540 -62.46 -31.66 -5.29
CA SER A 540 -62.42 -32.01 -3.85
C SER A 540 -61.62 -33.27 -3.52
N THR A 541 -60.42 -33.10 -2.98
CA THR A 541 -59.97 -33.81 -1.77
C THR A 541 -59.02 -32.93 -0.95
N GLN A 542 -59.18 -33.10 0.35
CA GLN A 542 -58.71 -32.33 1.49
C GLN A 542 -57.57 -33.08 2.17
N SER A 543 -56.51 -32.38 2.60
CA SER A 543 -55.77 -32.70 3.85
C SER A 543 -54.80 -31.56 4.23
N THR A 544 -54.97 -31.05 5.45
CA THR A 544 -54.04 -30.24 6.27
C THR A 544 -53.47 -31.16 7.40
N PRO A 545 -52.62 -30.75 8.37
CA PRO A 545 -51.79 -29.54 8.59
C PRO A 545 -50.39 -29.79 9.25
N THR A 546 -49.75 -28.70 9.73
CA THR A 546 -48.71 -28.55 10.80
C THR A 546 -47.25 -28.91 10.45
N SER A 547 -46.19 -28.20 10.87
CA SER A 547 -45.85 -27.53 12.15
C SER A 547 -44.68 -26.54 11.91
N SER A 548 -44.66 -25.30 12.45
CA SER A 548 -44.12 -24.85 13.75
C SER A 548 -42.80 -24.05 13.62
N MET A 549 -42.74 -22.99 14.42
CA MET A 549 -41.68 -21.99 14.55
C MET A 549 -40.33 -22.56 15.05
N ALA A 550 -39.25 -21.92 14.60
CA ALA A 550 -38.15 -21.44 15.44
C ALA A 550 -37.48 -20.25 14.74
#